data_AF-A0A9D1UKG6-F1
#
_entry.id   AF-A0A9D1UKG6-F1
#
_cell.length_a   1.000
_cell.length_b   1.000
_cell.length_c   1.000
_cell.angle_alpha   90.00
_cell.angle_beta   90.00
_cell.angle_gamma   90.00
#
_symmetry.space_group_name_H-M   'P 1'
#
loop_
_entity.id
_entity.type
_entity.pdbx_description
1 polymer ?
#
loop_
_entity_poly.entity_id
_entity_poly.type
_entity_poly.pdbx_seq_one_letter_code
_entity_poly.pdbx_strand_id
1 'polypeptide(L)' 'EVEENEHGVSCVSVALTRPNRAPVAISVTGPAERMTDQRRAELGTFLRHELEHRVPPGFQLTPATDTPDAPDSPDTGGHQ' A
#
# COMPACT_ATOMS: atom_id res chain seq x y z
N GLU A 1 -0.51 5.43 -1.70
CA GLU A 1 0.60 5.80 -2.58
C GLU A 1 0.13 5.73 -4.03
N VAL A 2 0.29 6.82 -4.76
CA VAL A 2 0.06 6.99 -6.20
C VAL A 2 1.43 7.36 -6.77
N GLU A 3 1.94 6.61 -7.75
CA GLU A 3 3.17 6.91 -8.54
C GLU A 3 4.54 6.99 -7.81
N GLU A 4 4.79 6.15 -6.82
CA GLU A 4 6.11 6.11 -6.13
C GLU A 4 7.05 5.02 -6.73
N ASN A 5 7.71 5.27 -7.89
CA ASN A 5 9.08 4.83 -8.26
C ASN A 5 9.39 4.86 -9.77
N GLU A 6 8.40 4.78 -10.66
CA GLU A 6 8.59 4.88 -12.10
C GLU A 6 7.28 5.32 -12.76
N HIS A 7 7.35 6.22 -13.74
CA HIS A 7 6.18 6.80 -14.38
C HIS A 7 5.31 5.70 -15.00
N GLY A 8 4.01 5.67 -14.67
CA GLY A 8 3.09 4.64 -15.15
C GLY A 8 3.06 3.35 -14.31
N VAL A 9 3.64 3.33 -13.11
CA VAL A 9 3.51 2.22 -12.15
C VAL A 9 2.74 2.68 -10.91
N SER A 10 1.86 1.82 -10.40
CA SER A 10 1.10 2.04 -9.17
C SER A 10 1.10 0.78 -8.32
N CYS A 11 0.90 0.95 -7.02
CA CYS A 11 0.88 -0.14 -6.07
C CYS A 11 -0.31 -0.09 -5.10
N VAL A 12 -0.61 -1.25 -4.53
CA VAL A 12 -1.49 -1.41 -3.38
C VAL A 12 -0.74 -2.23 -2.35
N SER A 13 -0.68 -1.71 -1.12
CA SER A 13 0.12 -2.31 -0.05
C SER A 13 -0.71 -2.56 1.20
N VAL A 14 -0.39 -3.63 1.90
CA VAL A 14 -0.96 -3.99 3.21
C VAL A 14 0.17 -4.20 4.20
N ALA A 15 0.06 -3.57 5.37
CA ALA A 15 1.07 -3.66 6.41
C ALA A 15 0.86 -4.89 7.30
N LEU A 16 1.98 -5.54 7.64
CA LEU A 16 2.08 -6.60 8.63
C LEU A 16 3.02 -6.15 9.76
N THR A 17 2.62 -6.40 11.00
CA THR A 17 3.41 -6.09 12.19
C THR A 17 3.94 -7.36 12.85
N ARG A 18 4.98 -7.20 13.66
CA ARG A 18 5.53 -8.23 14.54
C ARG A 18 5.90 -7.61 15.88
N PRO A 19 5.75 -8.32 17.01
CA PRO A 19 6.20 -7.81 18.29
C PRO A 19 7.70 -7.43 18.26
N ASN A 20 8.01 -6.21 18.71
CA ASN A 20 9.37 -5.70 18.87
C ASN A 20 10.23 -5.71 17.60
N ARG A 21 9.61 -5.70 16.41
CA ARG A 21 10.34 -5.58 15.13
C ARG A 21 9.66 -4.56 14.22
N ALA A 22 10.44 -4.04 13.28
CA ALA A 22 9.92 -3.16 12.25
C ALA A 22 8.76 -3.82 11.47
N PRO A 23 7.71 -3.05 11.12
CA PRO A 23 6.66 -3.52 10.25
C PRO A 23 7.21 -3.86 8.87
N VAL A 24 6.49 -4.70 8.15
CA VAL A 24 6.76 -5.00 6.73
C VAL A 24 5.49 -4.75 5.93
N ALA A 25 5.62 -4.59 4.63
CA ALA A 25 4.48 -4.48 3.73
C ALA A 25 4.50 -5.61 2.70
N ILE A 26 3.30 -6.05 2.31
CA ILE A 26 3.09 -6.83 1.10
C ILE A 26 2.44 -5.91 0.10
N SER A 27 3.05 -5.76 -1.08
CA SER A 27 2.56 -4.89 -2.13
C SER A 27 2.28 -5.68 -3.41
N VAL A 28 1.24 -5.25 -4.12
CA VAL A 28 0.98 -5.62 -5.51
C VAL A 28 1.31 -4.40 -6.35
N THR A 29 2.22 -4.57 -7.30
CA THR A 29 2.69 -3.51 -8.19
C THR A 29 2.24 -3.81 -9.61
N GLY A 30 1.76 -2.81 -10.34
CA GLY A 30 1.36 -2.95 -11.74
C GLY A 30 1.24 -1.62 -12.46
N PRO A 31 0.92 -1.63 -13.77
CA PRO A 31 0.74 -0.42 -14.55
C PRO A 31 -0.38 0.45 -13.99
N ALA A 32 -0.13 1.75 -13.86
CA ALA A 32 -1.05 2.74 -13.31
C ALA A 32 -2.39 2.78 -14.07
N GLU A 33 -2.35 2.64 -15.39
CA GLU A 33 -3.55 2.55 -16.26
C GLU A 33 -4.49 1.38 -15.89
N ARG A 34 -3.98 0.34 -15.22
CA ARG A 34 -4.76 -0.82 -14.74
C ARG A 34 -5.05 -0.78 -13.24
N MET A 35 -4.51 0.20 -12.52
CA MET A 35 -4.64 0.39 -11.08
C MET A 35 -5.55 1.59 -10.78
N THR A 36 -6.76 1.57 -11.36
CA THR A 36 -7.79 2.56 -11.02
C THR A 36 -8.12 2.53 -9.53
N ASP A 37 -8.72 3.59 -8.99
CA ASP A 37 -9.08 3.64 -7.56
C ASP A 37 -9.98 2.47 -7.13
N GLN A 38 -10.97 2.13 -7.97
CA GLN A 38 -11.80 0.95 -7.74
C GLN A 38 -10.96 -0.33 -7.67
N ARG A 39 -10.03 -0.52 -8.63
CA ARG A 39 -9.19 -1.71 -8.67
C ARG A 39 -8.24 -1.76 -7.47
N ARG A 40 -7.71 -0.62 -7.05
CA ARG A 40 -6.85 -0.50 -5.87
C ARG A 40 -7.60 -0.89 -4.60
N ALA A 41 -8.84 -0.43 -4.45
CA ALA A 41 -9.71 -0.81 -3.33
C ALA A 41 -10.04 -2.31 -3.33
N GLU A 42 -10.40 -2.87 -4.49
CA GLU A 42 -10.66 -4.32 -4.64
C GLU A 42 -9.43 -5.16 -4.24
N LEU A 43 -8.25 -4.78 -4.74
CA LEU A 43 -6.99 -5.46 -4.41
C LEU A 43 -6.64 -5.31 -2.94
N GLY A 44 -6.86 -4.14 -2.34
CA GLY A 44 -6.61 -3.89 -0.92
C GLY A 44 -7.47 -4.78 -0.02
N THR A 45 -8.76 -4.93 -0.35
CA THR A 45 -9.67 -5.84 0.34
C THR A 45 -9.28 -7.31 0.13
N PHE A 46 -8.98 -7.68 -1.11
CA PHE A 46 -8.57 -9.05 -1.45
C PHE A 46 -7.28 -9.47 -0.72
N LEU A 47 -6.25 -8.60 -0.72
CA LEU A 47 -4.99 -8.86 -0.03
C LEU A 47 -5.21 -9.05 1.47
N ARG A 48 -6.05 -8.22 2.11
CA ARG A 48 -6.37 -8.37 3.53
C ARG A 48 -7.06 -9.71 3.80
N HIS A 49 -8.09 -10.04 3.04
CA HIS A 49 -8.83 -11.30 3.18
C HIS A 49 -7.91 -12.53 3.03
N GLU A 50 -7.03 -12.55 2.04
CA GLU A 50 -6.09 -13.66 1.88
C GLU A 50 -5.07 -13.73 3.03
N LEU A 51 -4.56 -12.57 3.47
CA LEU A 51 -3.57 -12.51 4.54
C LEU A 51 -4.14 -12.86 5.91
N GLU A 52 -5.42 -12.58 6.19
CA GLU A 52 -6.08 -13.04 7.42
C GLU A 52 -5.98 -14.57 7.59
N HIS A 53 -6.02 -15.32 6.50
CA HIS A 53 -5.98 -16.78 6.52
C HIS A 53 -4.59 -17.37 6.25
N ARG A 54 -3.64 -16.56 5.75
CA ARG A 54 -2.32 -17.02 5.28
C ARG A 54 -1.15 -16.24 5.86
N VAL A 55 -1.37 -15.45 6.91
CA VAL A 55 -0.32 -14.63 7.51
C VAL A 55 0.86 -15.51 7.92
N PRO A 56 2.10 -15.14 7.58
CA PRO A 56 3.27 -15.89 8.02
C PRO A 56 3.34 -15.94 9.55
N PRO A 57 3.79 -17.05 10.16
CA PRO A 57 3.89 -17.17 11.61
C PRO A 57 4.68 -16.01 12.25
N GLY A 58 4.14 -15.49 13.35
CA GLY A 58 4.75 -14.38 14.09
C GLY A 58 4.44 -12.98 13.53
N PHE A 59 3.73 -12.89 12.40
CA PHE A 59 3.18 -11.63 11.88
C PHE A 59 1.70 -11.48 12.19
N GLN A 60 1.24 -10.24 12.25
CA GLN A 60 -0.16 -9.86 12.40
C GLN A 60 -0.53 -8.83 11.35
N LEU A 61 -1.74 -8.92 10.83
CA LEU A 61 -2.29 -7.93 9.91
C LEU A 61 -2.56 -6.62 10.66
N THR A 62 -2.06 -5.50 10.16
CA THR A 62 -2.40 -4.19 10.71
C THR A 62 -3.85 -3.84 10.32
N PRO A 63 -4.70 -3.40 11.25
CA PRO A 63 -6.05 -2.96 10.91
C PRO A 63 -6.00 -1.84 9.86
N ALA A 64 -6.94 -1.85 8.92
CA ALA A 64 -7.05 -0.78 7.94
C ALA A 64 -7.25 0.54 8.69
N THR A 65 -6.28 1.44 8.58
CA THR A 65 -6.49 2.84 8.99
C THR A 65 -7.16 3.49 7.81
N ASP A 66 -8.42 3.90 7.96
CA ASP A 66 -9.22 4.58 6.93
C ASP A 66 -8.74 6.03 6.78
N THR A 67 -7.44 6.22 6.61
CA THR A 67 -6.86 7.52 6.33
C THR A 67 -6.75 7.60 4.81
N PRO A 68 -7.52 8.49 4.14
CA PRO A 68 -7.32 8.72 2.72
C PRO A 68 -5.85 9.06 2.49
N ASP A 69 -5.27 8.49 1.43
CA ASP A 69 -3.92 8.82 0.95
C ASP A 69 -3.74 10.34 1.09
N ALA A 70 -2.77 10.76 1.91
CA ALA A 70 -2.48 12.17 2.05
C ALA A 70 -2.19 12.71 0.64
N PRO A 71 -2.78 13.85 0.23
CA PRO A 71 -2.45 14.44 -1.05
C PRO A 71 -0.94 14.69 -1.07
N ASP A 72 -0.30 14.30 -2.17
CA ASP A 72 1.12 14.50 -2.39
C ASP A 72 1.53 15.89 -1.95
N SER A 73 2.55 15.94 -1.08
CA SER A 73 3.11 17.21 -0.66
C SER A 73 3.61 17.93 -1.92
N PRO A 74 3.25 19.21 -2.13
CA PRO A 74 3.72 19.92 -3.31
C PRO A 74 5.25 20.00 -3.26
N ASP A 75 5.89 19.48 -4.31
CA ASP A 75 7.30 19.67 -4.62
C ASP A 75 7.63 21.16 -4.51
N THR A 76 8.21 21.55 -3.37
CA THR A 76 8.69 22.91 -3.17
C THR A 76 10.04 23.00 -3.86
N GLY A 77 9.98 23.09 -5.19
CA GLY A 77 11.11 23.41 -6.05
C GLY A 77 11.66 24.79 -5.69
N GLY A 78 12.64 24.80 -4.77
CA GLY A 78 13.46 25.96 -4.47
C GLY A 78 14.45 26.22 -5.59
N HIS A 79 14.00 26.86 -6.67
CA HIS A 79 14.87 27.70 -7.49
C HIS A 79 14.70 29.14 -6.99
N GLN A 80 15.70 29.62 -6.24
CA GLN A 80 16.46 30.87 -6.43
C GLN A 80 17.41 31.07 -5.25
#